data_AF-A0A382H0U7-F1
#
_entry.id   AF-A0A382H0U7-F1
#
_cell.length_a   1.000
_cell.length_b   1.000
_cell.length_c   1.000
_cell.angle_alpha   90.00
_cell.angle_beta   90.00
_cell.angle_gamma   90.00
#
_symmetry.space_group_name_H-M   'P 1'
#
loop_
_entity.id
_entity.type
_entity.pdbx_description
1 polymer ?
#
loop_
_entity_poly.entity_id
_entity_poly.type
_entity_poly.pdbx_seq_one_letter_code
_entity_poly.pdbx_strand_id
1 'polypeptide(L)'
;MTEKRQPMMKDAVNAQKEFPHYVDCTSKRSFIGDINEHALFADGFDSAIVGYDASSYCVVYNYDKCLKVLMERDDMSYPEAHEFMEFNVVGAYVGDFTPIFVHTL
;
A
#
# COMPACT_ATOMS: atom_id res chain seq x y z
N MET A 1 -24.57 28.89 8.20
CA MET A 1 -23.56 27.84 8.45
C MET A 1 -23.81 26.76 7.44
N THR A 2 -23.28 26.94 6.24
CA THR A 2 -23.66 26.15 5.07
C THR A 2 -22.89 24.85 5.10
N GLU A 3 -23.63 23.77 5.35
CA GLU A 3 -23.24 22.38 5.22
C GLU A 3 -22.63 22.15 3.83
N LYS A 4 -21.30 22.22 3.73
CA LYS A 4 -20.58 21.80 2.53
C LYS A 4 -20.63 20.29 2.50
N ARG A 5 -21.69 19.75 1.87
CA ARG A 5 -21.72 18.36 1.40
C ARG A 5 -20.40 18.07 0.70
N GLN A 6 -19.63 17.13 1.25
CA GLN A 6 -18.42 16.61 0.62
C GLN A 6 -18.78 16.16 -0.81
N PRO A 7 -18.10 16.68 -1.85
CA PRO A 7 -18.36 16.23 -3.20
C PRO A 7 -17.78 14.82 -3.36
N MET A 8 -18.64 13.83 -3.59
CA MET A 8 -18.20 12.50 -4.01
C MET A 8 -17.52 12.62 -5.38
N MET A 9 -16.27 12.13 -5.42
CA MET A 9 -15.43 11.79 -6.57
C MET A 9 -15.90 12.29 -7.93
N LYS A 10 -15.09 13.13 -8.57
CA LYS A 10 -14.91 13.02 -10.03
C LYS A 10 -13.49 13.28 -10.50
N ASP A 11 -12.72 14.19 -9.89
CA ASP A 11 -11.36 14.48 -10.39
C ASP A 11 -10.37 14.81 -9.27
N ALA A 12 -9.63 13.81 -8.76
CA ALA A 12 -8.58 14.01 -7.75
C ALA A 12 -7.49 15.01 -8.20
N VAL A 13 -7.22 15.05 -9.51
CA VAL A 13 -6.26 15.97 -10.15
C VAL A 13 -6.67 17.44 -10.02
N ASN A 14 -7.98 17.73 -9.99
CA ASN A 14 -8.48 19.10 -9.84
C ASN A 14 -8.54 19.53 -8.36
N ALA A 15 -8.68 18.60 -7.42
CA ALA A 15 -8.74 18.88 -5.99
C ALA A 15 -7.40 19.39 -5.43
N GLN A 16 -6.27 18.86 -5.90
CA GLN A 16 -4.93 19.29 -5.47
C GLN A 16 -4.61 20.76 -5.81
N LYS A 17 -5.24 21.34 -6.85
CA LYS A 17 -5.06 22.75 -7.22
C LYS A 17 -5.82 23.73 -6.33
N GLU A 18 -6.97 23.32 -5.79
CA GLU A 18 -7.81 24.17 -4.93
C GLU A 18 -7.48 24.01 -3.44
N PHE A 19 -6.87 22.89 -3.05
CA PHE A 19 -6.55 22.56 -1.66
C PHE A 19 -5.10 22.03 -1.56
N PRO A 20 -4.10 22.89 -1.28
CA PRO A 20 -2.68 22.51 -1.28
C PRO A 20 -2.27 21.50 -0.20
N HIS A 21 -3.20 21.10 0.69
CA HIS A 21 -3.01 20.06 1.70
C HIS A 21 -4.08 18.95 1.59
N TYR A 22 -4.68 18.78 0.41
CA TYR A 22 -5.58 17.65 0.17
C TYR A 22 -4.79 16.35 0.20
N VAL A 23 -5.29 15.38 0.98
CA VAL A 23 -4.77 14.01 1.01
C VAL A 23 -5.89 13.10 0.55
N ASP A 24 -5.63 12.28 -0.45
CA ASP A 24 -6.56 11.30 -0.98
C ASP A 24 -6.69 10.09 -0.04
N CYS A 25 -7.80 10.03 0.69
CA CYS A 25 -8.12 8.94 1.58
C CYS A 25 -8.98 7.82 0.94
N THR A 26 -9.17 7.82 -0.39
CA THR A 26 -9.98 6.79 -1.08
C THR A 26 -9.39 5.39 -0.95
N SER A 27 -8.06 5.28 -0.83
CA SER A 27 -7.37 4.01 -0.58
C SER A 27 -6.12 4.23 0.26
N LYS A 28 -5.64 3.16 0.92
CA LYS A 28 -4.38 3.22 1.68
C LYS A 28 -3.19 3.55 0.78
N ARG A 29 -3.17 3.01 -0.44
CA ARG A 29 -2.12 3.30 -1.44
C ARG A 29 -2.08 4.79 -1.77
N SER A 30 -3.22 5.38 -2.11
CA SER A 30 -3.30 6.81 -2.47
C SER A 30 -2.86 7.69 -1.31
N PHE A 31 -3.38 7.41 -0.11
CA PHE A 31 -3.03 8.13 1.11
C PHE A 31 -1.53 8.12 1.40
N ILE A 32 -0.88 6.96 1.26
CA ILE A 32 0.56 6.83 1.51
C ILE A 32 1.37 7.50 0.38
N GLY A 33 0.91 7.43 -0.86
CA GLY A 33 1.54 8.11 -2.00
C GLY A 33 1.54 9.64 -1.85
N ASP A 34 0.50 10.21 -1.25
CA ASP A 34 0.46 11.64 -0.92
C ASP A 34 1.38 12.01 0.25
N ILE A 35 1.66 11.07 1.16
CA ILE A 35 2.60 11.27 2.28
C ILE A 35 4.04 11.20 1.78
N ASN A 36 4.33 10.24 0.90
CA ASN A 36 5.65 10.02 0.34
C ASN A 36 5.52 9.68 -1.15
N GLU A 37 5.80 10.68 -2.00
CA GLU A 37 5.75 10.54 -3.47
C GLU A 37 6.76 9.51 -4.02
N HIS A 38 7.75 9.13 -3.22
CA HIS A 38 8.77 8.13 -3.56
C HIS A 38 8.47 6.75 -2.94
N ALA A 39 7.34 6.57 -2.27
CA ALA A 39 6.96 5.29 -1.68
C ALA A 39 6.90 4.20 -2.76
N LEU A 40 7.57 3.07 -2.48
CA LEU A 40 7.50 1.89 -3.33
C LEU A 40 6.44 0.94 -2.77
N PHE A 41 5.69 0.32 -3.66
CA PHE A 41 4.60 -0.59 -3.31
C PHE A 41 4.90 -1.99 -3.88
N ALA A 42 4.52 -3.02 -3.13
CA ALA A 42 4.59 -4.39 -3.61
C ALA A 42 3.39 -4.66 -4.52
N ASP A 43 3.66 -4.79 -5.82
CA ASP A 43 2.61 -4.88 -6.84
C ASP A 43 1.69 -6.10 -6.61
N GLY A 44 0.40 -5.83 -6.63
CA GLY A 44 -0.63 -6.86 -6.42
C GLY A 44 -0.90 -7.23 -4.95
N PHE A 45 -0.28 -6.55 -3.98
CA PHE A 45 -0.46 -6.82 -2.55
C PHE A 45 -1.23 -5.72 -1.79
N ASP A 46 -1.89 -4.79 -2.48
CA ASP A 46 -2.55 -3.62 -1.87
C ASP A 46 -3.55 -3.97 -0.75
N SER A 47 -4.24 -5.10 -0.87
CA SER A 47 -5.18 -5.59 0.14
C SER A 47 -4.49 -5.97 1.47
N ALA A 48 -3.19 -6.27 1.42
CA ALA A 48 -2.36 -6.59 2.56
C ALA A 48 -1.69 -5.36 3.20
N ILE A 49 -1.86 -4.14 2.66
CA ILE A 49 -1.34 -2.91 3.27
C ILE A 49 -1.98 -2.70 4.65
N VAL A 50 -1.12 -2.56 5.64
CA VAL A 50 -1.46 -2.21 7.03
C VAL A 50 -1.30 -0.71 7.25
N GLY A 51 -0.23 -0.11 6.73
CA GLY A 51 0.11 1.29 6.91
C GLY A 51 1.47 1.64 6.32
N TYR A 52 2.18 2.56 6.96
CA TYR A 52 3.55 2.95 6.63
C TYR A 52 4.35 3.10 7.93
N ASP A 53 5.68 2.90 7.86
CA ASP A 53 6.57 3.08 9.00
C ASP A 53 6.77 4.57 9.33
N ALA A 54 6.86 4.89 10.62
CA ALA A 54 6.97 6.28 11.08
C ALA A 54 8.36 6.91 10.83
N SER A 55 9.40 6.10 10.67
CA SER A 55 10.77 6.57 10.50
C SER A 55 11.18 6.65 9.04
N SER A 56 10.94 5.59 8.26
CA SER A 56 11.36 5.50 6.86
C SER A 56 10.27 5.90 5.88
N TYR A 57 9.01 6.00 6.32
CA TYR A 57 7.85 6.15 5.44
C TYR A 57 7.72 5.03 4.39
N CYS A 58 8.35 3.86 4.61
CA CYS A 58 8.13 2.67 3.81
C CYS A 58 6.74 2.12 4.05
N VAL A 59 6.11 1.57 3.00
CA VAL A 59 4.82 0.90 3.10
C VAL A 59 4.98 -0.40 3.91
N VAL A 60 4.05 -0.66 4.82
CA VAL A 60 4.04 -1.85 5.69
C VAL A 60 2.90 -2.79 5.29
N TYR A 61 3.25 -4.04 5.01
CA TYR A 61 2.35 -5.11 4.61
C TYR A 61 2.25 -6.19 5.69
N ASN A 62 1.06 -6.81 5.80
CA ASN A 62 0.88 -8.03 6.57
C ASN A 62 1.32 -9.23 5.71
N TYR A 63 2.37 -9.92 6.14
CA TYR A 63 2.97 -11.03 5.40
C TYR A 63 1.98 -12.18 5.16
N ASP A 64 1.22 -12.58 6.18
CA ASP A 64 0.28 -13.70 6.09
C ASP A 64 -0.87 -13.40 5.11
N LYS A 65 -1.26 -12.12 4.97
CA LYS A 65 -2.20 -11.67 3.94
C LYS A 65 -1.58 -11.69 2.55
N CYS A 66 -0.30 -11.38 2.41
CA CYS A 66 0.39 -11.53 1.13
C CYS A 66 0.40 -13.00 0.67
N LEU A 67 0.66 -13.94 1.59
CA LEU A 67 0.54 -15.38 1.28
C LEU A 67 -0.85 -15.75 0.78
N LYS A 68 -1.91 -15.29 1.46
CA LYS A 68 -3.29 -15.53 1.04
C LYS A 68 -3.58 -14.98 -0.35
N VAL A 69 -3.07 -13.80 -0.68
CA VAL A 69 -3.21 -13.22 -2.02
C VAL A 69 -2.59 -14.13 -3.08
N LEU A 70 -1.38 -14.65 -2.85
CA LEU A 70 -0.73 -15.58 -3.79
C LEU A 70 -1.50 -16.89 -3.91
N MET A 71 -1.98 -17.44 -2.80
CA MET A 71 -2.76 -18.68 -2.80
C MET A 71 -4.09 -18.52 -3.56
N GLU A 72 -4.79 -17.40 -3.37
CA GLU A 72 -6.11 -17.17 -3.96
C GLU A 72 -6.03 -16.70 -5.42
N ARG A 73 -5.07 -15.83 -5.75
CA ARG A 73 -4.94 -15.22 -7.08
C ARG A 73 -4.16 -16.12 -8.05
N ASP A 74 -3.11 -16.77 -7.55
CA ASP A 74 -2.11 -17.47 -8.37
C ASP A 74 -2.17 -19.00 -8.17
N ASP A 75 -3.15 -19.51 -7.41
CA ASP A 75 -3.36 -20.94 -7.11
C ASP A 75 -2.11 -21.64 -6.52
N MET A 76 -1.29 -20.87 -5.79
CA MET A 76 -0.10 -21.39 -5.12
C MET A 76 -0.49 -22.15 -3.85
N SER A 77 0.20 -23.25 -3.58
CA SER A 77 0.19 -23.85 -2.25
C SER A 77 0.87 -22.93 -1.24
N TYR A 78 0.60 -23.13 0.06
CA TYR A 78 1.25 -22.34 1.12
C TYR A 78 2.79 -22.34 1.03
N PRO A 79 3.48 -23.50 0.82
CA PRO A 79 4.92 -23.51 0.66
C PRO A 79 5.40 -22.71 -0.57
N GLU A 80 4.73 -22.84 -1.71
CA GLU A 80 5.07 -22.09 -2.93
C GLU A 80 4.90 -20.58 -2.73
N ALA A 81 3.79 -20.16 -2.09
CA ALA A 81 3.53 -18.77 -1.77
C ALA A 81 4.59 -18.21 -0.81
N HIS A 82 5.01 -18.99 0.19
CA HIS A 82 6.05 -18.62 1.13
C HIS A 82 7.41 -18.47 0.44
N GLU A 83 7.83 -19.46 -0.36
CA GLU A 83 9.07 -19.37 -1.14
C GLU A 83 9.04 -18.16 -2.09
N PHE A 84 7.92 -17.93 -2.77
CA PHE A 84 7.77 -16.77 -3.64
C PHE A 84 7.94 -15.45 -2.86
N MET A 85 7.28 -15.32 -1.71
CA MET A 85 7.41 -14.15 -0.84
C MET A 85 8.86 -13.93 -0.40
N GLU A 86 9.55 -14.97 0.07
CA GLU A 86 10.94 -14.84 0.53
C GLU A 86 11.89 -14.40 -0.59
N PHE A 87 11.82 -15.04 -1.76
CA PHE A 87 12.79 -14.79 -2.83
C PHE A 87 12.46 -13.58 -3.70
N ASN A 88 11.19 -13.38 -4.06
CA ASN A 88 10.81 -12.38 -5.06
C ASN A 88 10.28 -11.09 -4.46
N VAL A 89 9.87 -11.10 -3.19
CA VAL A 89 9.19 -9.97 -2.56
C VAL A 89 10.00 -9.41 -1.40
N VAL A 90 10.24 -10.19 -0.35
CA VAL A 90 11.00 -9.76 0.84
C VAL A 90 12.49 -9.61 0.53
N GLY A 91 13.07 -10.57 -0.20
CA GLY A 91 14.47 -10.54 -0.62
C GLY A 91 14.77 -9.54 -1.74
N ALA A 92 13.74 -8.95 -2.36
CA ALA A 92 13.91 -8.00 -3.44
C ALA A 92 14.21 -6.59 -2.89
N TYR A 93 15.46 -6.14 -3.02
CA TYR A 93 15.79 -4.73 -2.79
C TYR A 93 15.43 -3.91 -4.03
N VAL A 94 14.43 -3.03 -3.89
CA VAL A 94 13.90 -2.21 -4.99
C VAL A 94 14.18 -0.71 -4.82
N GLY A 95 14.92 -0.33 -3.78
CA GLY A 95 15.34 1.04 -3.49
C GLY A 95 15.18 1.43 -2.01
N ASP A 96 15.44 2.69 -1.70
CA ASP A 96 15.48 3.18 -0.31
C ASP A 96 14.12 3.08 0.41
N PHE A 97 13.02 3.08 -0.34
CA PHE A 97 11.66 2.90 0.16
C PHE A 97 11.13 1.46 -0.03
N THR A 98 12.03 0.46 -0.07
CA THR A 98 11.64 -0.95 -0.14
C THR A 98 10.62 -1.28 0.96
N PRO A 99 9.47 -1.92 0.64
CA PRO A 99 8.43 -2.22 1.61
C PRO A 99 8.89 -3.09 2.78
N ILE A 100 8.19 -2.94 3.90
CA ILE A 100 8.38 -3.75 5.11
C ILE A 100 7.25 -4.77 5.21
N PHE A 101 7.57 -6.00 5.58
CA PHE A 101 6.60 -7.09 5.74
C PHE A 101 6.63 -7.59 7.19
N VAL A 102 5.46 -7.70 7.82
CA VAL A 102 5.34 -8.10 9.23
C VAL A 102 4.38 -9.27 9.39
N HIS A 103 4.72 -10.19 10.30
CA HIS A 103 3.78 -11.18 10.83
C HIS A 103 2.98 -10.58 11.98
N THR A 104 1.72 -10.99 12.10
CA THR A 104 0.87 -10.64 13.26
C THR A 104 0.91 -11.75 14.31
N LEU A 105 0.88 -11.36 15.58
CA LEU A 105 0.78 -12.29 16.73
C LEU A 105 -0.68 -12.60 17.08
#